data_AF-A0A6A7WDY9-F1
#
_entry.id   AF-A0A6A7WDY9-F1
#
_cell.length_a   1.000
_cell.length_b   1.000
_cell.length_c   1.000
_cell.angle_alpha   90.00
_cell.angle_beta   90.00
_cell.angle_gamma   90.00
#
_symmetry.space_group_name_H-M   'P 1'
#
loop_
_entity.id
_entity.type
_entity.pdbx_description
1 polymer ?
#
loop_
_entity_poly.entity_id
_entity_poly.type
_entity_poly.pdbx_seq_one_letter_code
_entity_poly.pdbx_strand_id
1 'polypeptide(L)'
;MMTMYIKIWVFVLSTLAAMLVGGLIGYLCHLGIGNLWKCLKSLGVSIRNRLVDYWYVLVFLVTTIYVLSNFKVCIDLSFTEDFNGNNLIFLFWLVLIIFPMFESFEGFGISIKKRKQKKTEDLLTMEYHNSLVGAQEKGGNDE
;
A
#
# COMPACT_ATOMS: atom_id res chain seq x y z
N MET A 1 -55.62 -4.27 0.43
CA MET A 1 -54.81 -5.51 0.53
C MET A 1 -53.32 -5.27 0.25
N MET A 2 -52.97 -4.51 -0.81
CA MET A 2 -51.57 -4.20 -1.19
C MET A 2 -50.78 -3.40 -0.13
N THR A 3 -51.41 -2.46 0.56
CA THR A 3 -50.80 -1.64 1.63
C THR A 3 -50.44 -2.42 2.90
N MET A 4 -51.15 -3.52 3.17
CA MET A 4 -50.89 -4.39 4.32
C MET A 4 -49.67 -5.29 4.05
N TYR A 5 -49.54 -5.82 2.83
CA TYR A 5 -48.38 -6.62 2.40
C TYR A 5 -47.07 -5.84 2.52
N ILE A 6 -47.04 -4.59 2.03
CA ILE A 6 -45.86 -3.71 2.09
C ILE A 6 -45.38 -3.49 3.53
N LYS A 7 -46.30 -3.31 4.49
CA LYS A 7 -45.97 -3.12 5.91
C LYS A 7 -45.31 -4.35 6.54
N ILE A 8 -45.79 -5.57 6.21
CA ILE A 8 -45.19 -6.82 6.70
C ILE A 8 -43.75 -6.96 6.19
N TRP A 9 -43.51 -6.71 4.89
CA TRP A 9 -42.16 -6.87 4.32
C TRP A 9 -41.15 -5.89 4.90
N VAL A 10 -41.55 -4.64 5.14
CA VAL A 10 -40.69 -3.65 5.80
C VAL A 10 -40.33 -4.07 7.22
N PHE A 11 -41.28 -4.64 7.96
CA PHE A 11 -41.04 -5.14 9.32
C PHE A 11 -40.07 -6.33 9.34
N VAL A 12 -40.27 -7.29 8.43
CA VAL A 12 -39.38 -8.46 8.28
C VAL A 12 -37.97 -8.04 7.88
N LEU A 13 -37.85 -7.13 6.90
CA LEU A 13 -36.56 -6.61 6.45
C LEU A 13 -35.82 -5.86 7.57
N SER A 14 -36.54 -5.05 8.35
CA SER A 14 -35.99 -4.34 9.50
C SER A 14 -35.48 -5.30 10.58
N THR A 15 -36.22 -6.37 10.85
CA THR A 15 -35.85 -7.37 11.86
C THR A 15 -34.62 -8.17 11.42
N LEU A 16 -34.54 -8.55 10.14
CA LEU A 16 -33.36 -9.21 9.57
C LEU A 16 -32.12 -8.31 9.61
N ALA A 17 -32.28 -7.02 9.26
CA ALA A 17 -31.20 -6.05 9.34
C ALA A 17 -30.70 -5.89 10.79
N ALA A 18 -31.60 -5.83 11.77
CA ALA A 18 -31.25 -5.73 13.19
C ALA A 18 -30.51 -6.98 13.69
N MET A 19 -30.90 -8.18 13.24
CA MET A 19 -30.20 -9.42 13.57
C MET A 19 -28.78 -9.48 12.99
N LEU A 20 -28.59 -9.01 11.75
CA LEU A 20 -27.26 -8.94 11.13
C LEU A 20 -26.36 -7.95 11.87
N VAL A 21 -26.87 -6.77 12.20
CA VAL A 21 -26.10 -5.74 12.93
C VAL A 21 -25.78 -6.21 14.35
N GLY A 22 -26.75 -6.79 15.06
CA GLY A 22 -26.55 -7.34 16.40
C GLY A 22 -25.56 -8.52 16.42
N GLY A 23 -25.64 -9.41 15.42
CA GLY A 23 -24.71 -10.52 15.25
C GLY A 23 -23.29 -10.05 14.93
N LEU A 24 -23.15 -9.01 14.10
CA LEU A 24 -21.85 -8.41 13.77
C LEU A 24 -21.22 -7.75 15.01
N ILE A 25 -22.01 -7.01 15.79
CA ILE A 25 -21.56 -6.37 17.03
C ILE A 25 -21.19 -7.44 18.07
N GLY A 26 -22.02 -8.48 18.24
CA GLY A 26 -21.74 -9.60 19.13
C GLY A 26 -20.47 -10.36 18.75
N TYR A 27 -20.26 -10.60 17.45
CA TYR A 27 -19.03 -11.22 16.92
C TYR A 27 -17.79 -10.34 17.18
N LEU A 28 -17.90 -9.02 16.97
CA LEU A 28 -16.82 -8.07 17.25
C LEU A 28 -16.49 -7.97 18.75
N CYS A 29 -17.51 -8.02 19.62
CA CYS A 29 -17.32 -8.09 21.06
C CYS A 29 -16.69 -9.43 21.49
N HIS A 30 -17.11 -10.55 20.88
CA HIS A 30 -16.57 -11.88 21.15
C HIS A 30 -15.10 -12.02 20.72
N LEU A 31 -14.70 -11.39 19.61
CA LEU A 31 -13.30 -11.35 19.16
C LEU A 31 -12.35 -10.61 20.13
N GLY A 32 -12.88 -9.97 21.16
CA GLY A 32 -12.11 -9.25 22.16
C GLY A 32 -11.60 -7.92 21.60
N ILE A 33 -12.25 -6.82 21.99
CA ILE A 33 -11.91 -5.44 21.58
C ILE A 33 -10.42 -5.12 21.80
N GLY A 34 -9.79 -5.73 22.82
CA GLY A 34 -8.37 -5.56 23.12
C GLY A 34 -7.43 -6.21 22.11
N ASN A 35 -7.82 -7.35 21.53
CA ASN A 35 -7.05 -8.01 20.48
C ASN A 35 -7.18 -7.27 19.15
N LEU A 36 -8.38 -6.74 18.88
CA LEU A 36 -8.66 -5.87 17.74
C LEU A 36 -7.88 -4.55 17.84
N TRP A 37 -7.84 -3.91 19.02
CA TRP A 37 -7.06 -2.68 19.23
C TRP A 37 -5.55 -2.91 19.11
N LYS A 38 -5.03 -4.03 19.62
CA LYS A 38 -3.62 -4.41 19.42
C LYS A 38 -3.31 -4.64 17.94
N CYS A 39 -4.20 -5.33 17.22
CA CYS A 39 -4.08 -5.56 15.78
C CYS A 39 -4.16 -4.23 15.00
N LEU A 40 -5.10 -3.35 15.34
CA LEU A 40 -5.27 -2.04 14.69
C LEU A 40 -4.09 -1.11 14.97
N LYS A 41 -3.53 -1.15 16.19
CA LYS A 41 -2.33 -0.40 16.56
C LYS A 41 -1.09 -0.92 15.84
N SER A 42 -0.95 -2.25 15.73
CA SER A 42 0.12 -2.91 14.96
C SER A 42 -0.01 -2.61 13.45
N LEU A 43 -1.22 -2.72 12.90
CA LEU A 43 -1.55 -2.32 11.53
C LEU A 43 -1.28 -0.84 11.30
N GLY A 44 -1.66 0.04 12.24
CA GLY A 44 -1.43 1.48 12.13
C GLY A 44 0.05 1.84 12.08
N VAL A 45 0.90 1.22 12.91
CA VAL A 45 2.36 1.41 12.85
C VAL A 45 2.93 0.81 11.57
N SER A 46 2.46 -0.37 11.14
CA SER A 46 2.92 -1.02 9.92
C SER A 46 2.49 -0.27 8.65
N ILE A 47 1.29 0.32 8.66
CA ILE A 47 0.76 1.19 7.60
C ILE A 47 1.55 2.49 7.61
N ARG A 48 1.80 3.11 8.76
CA ARG A 48 2.59 4.36 8.84
C ARG A 48 3.99 4.18 8.26
N ASN A 49 4.69 3.11 8.62
CA ASN A 49 6.03 2.84 8.08
C ASN A 49 5.97 2.60 6.57
N ARG A 50 4.98 1.84 6.09
CA ARG A 50 4.75 1.67 4.64
C ARG A 50 4.30 2.94 3.95
N LEU A 51 3.55 3.83 4.61
CA LEU A 51 3.03 5.07 4.04
C LEU A 51 4.18 6.05 3.79
N VAL A 52 5.20 6.05 4.64
CA VAL A 52 6.44 6.81 4.38
C VAL A 52 7.14 6.26 3.12
N ASP A 53 7.23 4.94 2.99
CA ASP A 53 7.83 4.29 1.81
C ASP A 53 7.02 4.48 0.52
N TYR A 54 5.69 4.57 0.63
CA TYR A 54 4.75 4.67 -0.50
C TYR A 54 4.08 6.04 -0.64
N TRP A 55 4.57 7.07 0.06
CA TRP A 55 3.95 8.40 0.08
C TRP A 55 3.82 8.96 -1.33
N TYR A 56 4.88 8.83 -2.12
CA TYR A 56 4.89 9.22 -3.52
C TYR A 56 3.81 8.49 -4.33
N VAL A 57 3.67 7.16 -4.15
CA VAL A 57 2.64 6.36 -4.82
C VAL A 57 1.24 6.80 -4.39
N LEU A 58 1.03 7.10 -3.12
CA LEU A 58 -0.24 7.59 -2.59
C LEU A 58 -0.64 8.92 -3.23
N VAL A 59 0.27 9.91 -3.20
CA VAL A 59 0.04 11.24 -3.79
C VAL A 59 -0.21 11.12 -5.30
N PHE A 60 0.56 10.28 -5.99
CA PHE A 60 0.38 10.01 -7.41
C PHE A 60 -0.98 9.38 -7.72
N LEU A 61 -1.42 8.41 -6.91
CA LEU A 61 -2.69 7.72 -7.13
C LEU A 61 -3.88 8.65 -6.90
N VAL A 62 -3.86 9.44 -5.82
CA VAL A 62 -4.91 10.43 -5.52
C VAL A 62 -5.00 11.49 -6.62
N THR A 63 -3.86 12.03 -7.04
CA THR A 63 -3.83 13.02 -8.13
C THR A 63 -4.28 12.43 -9.46
N THR A 64 -3.91 11.18 -9.75
CA THR A 64 -4.38 10.47 -10.95
C THR A 64 -5.89 10.29 -10.95
N ILE A 65 -6.49 9.83 -9.84
CA ILE A 65 -7.96 9.70 -9.73
C ILE A 65 -8.63 11.05 -9.94
N TYR A 66 -8.10 12.11 -9.33
CA TYR A 66 -8.64 13.45 -9.45
C TYR A 66 -8.61 13.96 -10.90
N VAL A 67 -7.45 13.84 -11.57
CA VAL A 67 -7.27 14.25 -12.97
C VAL A 67 -8.15 13.42 -13.90
N LEU A 68 -8.29 12.12 -13.71
CA LEU A 68 -9.18 11.28 -14.52
C LEU A 68 -10.66 11.64 -14.31
N SER A 69 -11.07 11.93 -13.07
CA SER A 69 -12.45 12.29 -12.75
C SER A 69 -12.84 13.68 -13.27
N ASN A 70 -11.88 14.61 -13.31
CA ASN A 70 -12.07 16.00 -13.75
C ASN A 70 -11.34 16.31 -15.07
N PHE A 71 -11.08 15.28 -15.89
CA PHE A 71 -10.19 15.36 -17.05
C PHE A 71 -10.54 16.50 -18.01
N LYS A 72 -11.84 16.70 -18.27
CA LYS A 72 -12.35 17.73 -19.16
C LYS A 72 -12.05 19.16 -18.68
N VAL A 73 -11.98 19.36 -17.37
CA VAL A 73 -11.69 20.66 -16.75
C VAL A 73 -10.18 20.84 -16.57
N CYS A 74 -9.45 19.77 -16.28
CA CYS A 74 -8.01 19.80 -16.08
C CYS A 74 -7.20 20.02 -17.38
N ILE A 75 -7.70 19.57 -18.53
CA ILE A 75 -7.03 19.72 -19.83
C ILE A 75 -7.23 21.11 -20.46
N ASP A 76 -8.16 21.91 -19.91
CA ASP A 76 -8.49 23.25 -20.39
C ASP A 76 -7.41 24.26 -19.94
N LEU A 77 -6.23 24.12 -20.55
CA LEU A 77 -5.03 24.85 -20.20
C LEU A 77 -5.07 26.28 -20.76
N SER A 78 -5.85 27.16 -20.12
CA SER A 78 -5.74 28.61 -20.31
C SER A 78 -4.45 29.11 -19.65
N PHE A 79 -3.38 29.27 -20.43
CA PHE A 79 -2.03 29.59 -19.94
C PHE A 79 -1.77 31.08 -19.66
N THR A 80 -2.71 31.99 -19.92
CA THR A 80 -2.36 33.43 -19.92
C THR A 80 -3.38 34.40 -19.30
N GLU A 81 -4.65 34.03 -19.07
CA GLU A 81 -5.59 34.87 -18.28
C GLU A 81 -6.45 34.07 -17.26
N ASP A 82 -6.93 32.87 -17.60
CA ASP A 82 -7.82 32.05 -16.73
C ASP A 82 -7.11 30.83 -16.11
N PHE A 83 -5.89 30.99 -15.61
CA PHE A 83 -5.17 29.86 -15.01
C PHE A 83 -5.82 29.45 -13.68
N ASN A 84 -6.49 28.30 -13.68
CA ASN A 84 -7.24 27.76 -12.55
C ASN A 84 -6.45 26.67 -11.79
N GLY A 85 -6.81 26.41 -10.53
CA GLY A 85 -6.21 25.36 -9.70
C GLY A 85 -6.30 23.96 -10.32
N ASN A 86 -7.32 23.68 -11.14
CA ASN A 86 -7.46 22.41 -11.86
C ASN A 86 -6.34 22.19 -12.89
N ASN A 87 -5.89 23.28 -13.52
CA ASN A 87 -4.81 23.27 -14.51
C ASN A 87 -3.45 23.12 -13.82
N LEU A 88 -3.31 23.71 -12.64
CA LEU A 88 -2.14 23.51 -11.77
C LEU A 88 -2.02 22.05 -11.31
N ILE A 89 -3.13 21.43 -10.92
CA ILE A 89 -3.15 20.01 -10.54
C ILE A 89 -2.77 19.12 -11.73
N PHE A 90 -3.21 19.46 -12.95
CA PHE A 90 -2.81 18.75 -14.16
C PHE A 90 -1.31 18.85 -14.45
N LEU A 91 -0.73 20.05 -14.37
CA LEU A 91 0.71 20.26 -14.52
C LEU A 91 1.51 19.54 -13.43
N PHE A 92 1.06 19.60 -12.18
CA PHE A 92 1.66 18.87 -11.07
C PHE A 92 1.61 17.36 -11.30
N TRP A 93 0.51 16.83 -11.81
CA TRP A 93 0.37 15.42 -12.16
C TRP A 93 1.32 15.01 -13.30
N LEU A 94 1.50 15.85 -14.33
CA LEU A 94 2.50 15.61 -15.38
C LEU A 94 3.93 15.58 -14.82
N VAL A 95 4.28 16.53 -13.95
CA VAL A 95 5.58 16.53 -13.26
C VAL A 95 5.74 15.26 -12.43
N LEU A 96 4.70 14.83 -11.71
CA LEU A 96 4.72 13.57 -10.97
C LEU A 96 4.97 12.36 -11.88
N ILE A 97 4.43 12.31 -13.10
CA ILE A 97 4.70 11.22 -14.06
C ILE A 97 6.16 11.22 -14.52
N ILE A 98 6.70 12.41 -14.78
CA ILE A 98 8.04 12.57 -15.37
C ILE A 98 9.13 12.41 -14.30
N PHE A 99 8.86 12.82 -13.06
CA PHE A 99 9.78 12.73 -11.92
C PHE A 99 10.45 11.35 -11.74
N PRO A 100 9.72 10.23 -11.68
CA PRO A 100 10.31 8.89 -11.54
C PRO A 100 11.07 8.45 -12.80
N MET A 101 10.81 9.09 -13.95
CA MET A 101 11.49 8.81 -15.21
C MET A 101 12.95 9.29 -15.20
N PHE A 102 13.25 10.39 -14.51
CA PHE A 102 14.62 10.89 -14.31
C PHE A 102 15.41 10.09 -13.25
N GLU A 103 14.71 9.35 -12.35
CA GLU A 103 15.30 8.44 -11.35
C GLU A 103 15.26 6.95 -11.74
N SER A 104 15.17 6.63 -13.03
CA SER A 104 15.45 5.30 -13.58
C SER A 104 16.75 4.73 -12.95
N PHE A 105 16.84 3.72 -12.07
CA PHE A 105 16.02 2.53 -11.76
C PHE A 105 16.24 2.00 -10.32
N GLU A 106 16.01 2.78 -9.26
CA GLU A 106 16.16 2.25 -7.88
C GLU A 106 15.01 2.57 -6.90
N GLY A 107 14.11 3.49 -7.26
CA GLY A 107 13.07 4.03 -6.37
C GLY A 107 11.80 3.20 -6.15
N PHE A 108 11.54 2.16 -6.95
CA PHE A 108 10.53 1.17 -6.55
C PHE A 108 11.17 0.29 -5.48
N GLY A 109 10.82 0.48 -4.20
CA GLY A 109 11.39 -0.09 -2.97
C GLY A 109 11.63 -1.62 -2.89
N ILE A 110 11.49 -2.32 -4.01
CA ILE A 110 11.90 -3.70 -4.29
C ILE A 110 13.44 -3.81 -4.43
N SER A 111 14.16 -2.79 -4.91
CA SER A 111 15.63 -2.86 -5.16
C SER A 111 16.48 -2.94 -3.88
N ILE A 112 16.19 -2.15 -2.84
CA ILE A 112 16.99 -2.16 -1.60
C ILE A 112 16.92 -3.52 -0.91
N LYS A 113 15.76 -4.17 -0.95
CA LYS A 113 15.58 -5.52 -0.38
C LYS A 113 16.37 -6.57 -1.16
N LYS A 114 16.39 -6.47 -2.50
CA LYS A 114 17.20 -7.36 -3.36
C LYS A 114 18.71 -7.16 -3.15
N ARG A 115 19.19 -5.93 -2.94
CA ARG A 115 20.62 -5.68 -2.66
C ARG A 115 21.05 -6.16 -1.28
N LYS A 116 20.19 -6.11 -0.27
CA LYS A 116 20.48 -6.70 1.05
C LYS A 116 20.52 -8.23 0.99
N GLN A 117 19.57 -8.86 0.30
CA GLN A 117 19.57 -10.32 0.11
C GLN A 117 20.80 -10.78 -0.67
N LYS A 118 21.14 -10.12 -1.79
CA LYS A 118 22.32 -10.46 -2.57
C LYS A 118 23.62 -10.31 -1.78
N LYS A 119 23.78 -9.23 -0.98
CA LYS A 119 24.94 -9.07 -0.09
C LYS A 119 25.04 -10.17 0.97
N THR A 120 23.93 -10.67 1.50
CA THR A 120 23.93 -11.76 2.48
C THR A 120 24.28 -13.09 1.83
N GLU A 121 23.77 -13.37 0.63
CA GLU A 121 24.12 -14.58 -0.13
C GLU A 121 25.59 -14.58 -0.57
N ASP A 122 26.10 -13.43 -1.03
CA ASP A 122 27.51 -13.27 -1.41
C ASP A 122 28.45 -13.46 -0.20
N LEU A 123 28.06 -12.95 0.98
CA LEU A 123 28.81 -13.13 2.24
C LEU A 123 28.87 -14.61 2.67
N LEU A 124 27.74 -15.31 2.66
CA LEU A 124 27.67 -16.73 3.03
C LEU A 124 28.48 -17.60 2.06
N THR A 125 28.48 -17.26 0.78
CA THR A 125 29.22 -18.00 -0.25
C THR A 125 30.74 -17.80 -0.09
N MET A 126 31.20 -16.58 0.22
CA MET A 126 32.62 -16.33 0.51
C MET A 126 33.08 -17.03 1.79
N GLU A 127 32.26 -17.04 2.85
CA GLU A 127 32.59 -17.72 4.10
C GLU A 127 32.74 -19.23 3.90
N TYR A 128 31.85 -19.84 3.12
CA TYR A 128 31.93 -21.26 2.78
C TYR A 128 33.19 -21.58 1.98
N HIS A 129 33.53 -20.77 0.96
CA HIS A 129 34.74 -20.96 0.18
C HIS A 129 36.01 -20.85 1.03
N ASN A 130 36.10 -19.85 1.91
CA ASN A 130 37.25 -19.70 2.80
C ASN A 130 37.40 -20.86 3.78
N SER A 131 36.29 -21.43 4.27
CA SER A 131 36.32 -22.59 5.17
C SER A 131 36.86 -23.86 4.50
N LEU A 132 36.55 -24.08 3.21
CA LEU A 132 37.07 -25.22 2.44
C LEU A 132 38.56 -25.08 2.12
N VAL A 133 39.01 -23.88 1.76
CA VAL A 133 40.43 -23.60 1.48
C VAL A 133 41.27 -23.83 2.74
N GLY A 134 40.83 -23.32 3.89
CA GLY A 134 41.53 -23.56 5.17
C GLY A 134 41.53 -25.01 5.63
N ALA A 135 40.55 -25.82 5.22
CA ALA A 135 40.52 -27.25 5.50
C ALA A 135 41.48 -28.05 4.59
N GLN A 136 41.61 -27.67 3.32
CA GLN A 136 42.57 -28.26 2.38
C GLN A 136 44.02 -27.92 2.76
N GLU A 137 44.27 -26.70 3.21
CA GLU A 137 45.61 -26.24 3.60
C GLU A 137 46.09 -26.91 4.91
N LYS A 138 45.18 -27.26 5.82
CA LYS A 138 45.49 -28.09 6.99
C LYS A 138 45.71 -29.55 6.66
N GLY A 139 44.89 -30.13 5.75
CA GLY A 139 45.05 -31.53 5.34
C GLY A 139 46.28 -31.81 4.49
N GLY A 140 46.79 -30.83 3.75
CA GLY A 140 47.99 -30.97 2.92
C GLY A 140 49.33 -30.65 3.61
N ASN A 141 49.30 -30.20 4.87
CA ASN A 141 50.51 -29.94 5.67
C ASN A 141 50.83 -31.10 6.65
N ASP A 142 49.97 -32.12 6.68
CA ASP A 142 50.10 -33.33 7.51
C ASP A 142 50.56 -34.57 6.68
N GLU A 143 50.96 -34.38 5.41
CA GLU A 143 51.67 -35.36 4.56
C GLU A 143 53.17 -35.03 4.46
#